data_AF-A0A2V4KW47-F1
#
_entry.id   AF-A0A2V4KW47-F1
#
_cell.length_a   1.000
_cell.length_b   1.000
_cell.length_c   1.000
_cell.angle_alpha   90.00
_cell.angle_beta   90.00
_cell.angle_gamma   90.00
#
_symmetry.space_group_name_H-M   'P 1'
#
loop_
_entity.id
_entity.type
_entity.pdbx_description
1 polymer ?
#
loop_
_entity_poly.entity_id
_entity_poly.type
_entity_poly.pdbx_seq_one_letter_code
_entity_poly.pdbx_strand_id
1 'polypeptide(L)'
;MTQQQPLGKPSIGRRGLVALWCELRLIGPSLLALAALHGKLAQQEWAQEKARLLQLLLASLLGFACLLITLLLGCALVVTLSWQTSYRIHALLGLLLGHGLAVALAWWRVRKLLARGSMSFAASRNELAADIALLKSKL
;
A
#
# COMPACT_ATOMS: atom_id res chain seq x y z
N MET A 1 -54.33 -1.04 -45.19
CA MET A 1 -54.17 0.42 -45.07
C MET A 1 -54.80 0.86 -43.75
N THR A 2 -54.00 1.00 -42.69
CA THR A 2 -54.39 1.64 -41.43
C THR A 2 -53.19 2.42 -40.94
N GLN A 3 -53.41 3.73 -40.74
CA GLN A 3 -52.39 4.77 -40.67
C GLN A 3 -51.48 4.71 -39.45
N GLN A 4 -50.25 5.13 -39.68
CA GLN A 4 -49.22 5.43 -38.68
C GLN A 4 -49.65 6.55 -37.75
N GLN A 5 -49.54 6.30 -36.44
CA GLN A 5 -49.63 7.31 -35.39
C GLN A 5 -48.29 8.05 -35.30
N PRO A 6 -48.24 9.39 -35.49
CA PRO A 6 -46.98 10.10 -35.45
C PRO A 6 -46.49 10.21 -34.00
N LEU A 7 -45.24 9.79 -33.76
CA LEU A 7 -44.52 10.01 -32.51
C LEU A 7 -44.46 11.52 -32.20
N GLY A 8 -45.35 11.96 -31.30
CA GLY A 8 -45.26 13.26 -30.65
C GLY A 8 -43.96 13.32 -29.84
N LYS A 9 -42.97 14.07 -30.33
CA LYS A 9 -41.76 14.39 -29.58
C LYS A 9 -42.18 15.10 -28.29
N PRO A 10 -41.81 14.63 -27.09
CA PRO A 10 -42.16 15.33 -25.87
C PRO A 10 -41.46 16.69 -25.90
N SER A 11 -42.24 17.77 -26.02
CA SER A 11 -41.76 19.12 -25.81
C SER A 11 -41.39 19.25 -24.34
N ILE A 12 -40.10 19.06 -24.03
CA ILE A 12 -39.53 19.28 -22.70
C ILE A 12 -39.64 20.79 -22.43
N GLY A 13 -40.80 21.22 -21.92
CA GLY A 13 -41.03 22.58 -21.47
C GLY A 13 -40.17 22.89 -20.25
N ARG A 14 -39.91 24.17 -19.99
CA ARG A 14 -39.10 24.65 -18.84
C ARG A 14 -39.42 23.97 -17.50
N ARG A 15 -40.66 23.52 -17.29
CA ARG A 15 -41.09 22.77 -16.10
C ARG A 15 -40.42 21.40 -15.95
N GLY A 16 -40.15 20.69 -17.05
CA GLY A 16 -39.43 19.41 -17.05
C GLY A 16 -37.93 19.56 -16.73
N LEU A 17 -37.32 20.66 -17.18
CA LEU A 17 -35.94 20.99 -16.80
C LEU A 17 -35.81 21.35 -15.32
N VAL A 18 -36.79 22.06 -14.76
CA VAL A 18 -36.81 22.38 -13.32
C VAL A 18 -37.04 21.12 -12.48
N ALA A 19 -37.91 20.20 -12.92
CA ALA A 19 -38.12 18.92 -12.26
C ALA A 19 -36.83 18.07 -12.24
N LEU A 20 -36.14 17.95 -13.38
CA LEU A 20 -34.84 17.26 -13.47
C LEU A 20 -33.77 17.93 -12.61
N TRP A 21 -33.73 19.26 -12.56
CA TRP A 21 -32.82 20.00 -11.68
C TRP A 21 -33.12 19.80 -10.20
N CYS A 22 -34.41 19.71 -9.82
CA CYS A 22 -34.81 19.44 -8.44
C CYS A 22 -34.40 18.02 -8.03
N GLU A 23 -34.67 17.03 -8.89
CA GLU A 23 -34.28 15.63 -8.70
C GLU A 23 -32.76 15.50 -8.51
N LEU A 24 -31.95 16.13 -9.37
CA LEU A 24 -30.49 16.14 -9.21
C LEU A 24 -30.05 16.80 -7.88
N ARG A 25 -30.72 17.88 -7.46
CA ARG A 25 -30.40 18.59 -6.22
C ARG A 25 -30.81 17.82 -4.96
N LEU A 26 -31.81 16.94 -5.07
CA LEU A 26 -32.30 16.08 -4.00
C LEU A 26 -31.44 14.80 -3.84
N ILE A 27 -30.74 14.36 -4.89
CA ILE A 27 -29.87 13.17 -4.87
C ILE A 27 -28.44 13.49 -4.43
N GLY A 28 -27.97 14.73 -4.64
CA GLY A 28 -26.64 15.17 -4.20
C GLY A 28 -26.34 14.99 -2.69
N PRO A 29 -27.27 15.32 -1.77
CA PRO A 29 -27.07 15.17 -0.33
C PRO A 29 -26.99 13.72 0.14
N SER A 30 -27.73 12.81 -0.48
CA SER A 30 -27.76 11.38 -0.10
C SER A 30 -26.50 10.64 -0.56
N LEU A 31 -25.95 10.99 -1.73
CA LEU A 31 -24.64 10.51 -2.17
C LEU A 31 -23.50 11.03 -1.30
N LEU A 32 -23.55 12.30 -0.89
CA LEU A 32 -22.58 12.87 0.05
C LEU A 32 -22.67 12.23 1.44
N ALA A 33 -23.88 11.92 1.91
CA ALA A 33 -24.08 11.19 3.16
C ALA A 33 -23.51 9.77 3.09
N LEU A 34 -23.67 9.08 1.97
CA LEU A 34 -23.12 7.74 1.76
C LEU A 34 -21.59 7.77 1.66
N ALA A 35 -21.02 8.73 0.92
CA ALA A 35 -19.57 8.94 0.85
C ALA A 35 -18.97 9.33 2.21
N ALA A 36 -19.68 10.12 3.02
CA ALA A 36 -19.25 10.46 4.37
C ALA A 36 -19.29 9.26 5.32
N LEU A 37 -20.27 8.36 5.16
CA LEU A 37 -20.42 7.16 5.97
C LEU A 37 -19.34 6.12 5.62
N HIS A 38 -19.07 5.91 4.33
CA HIS A 38 -17.96 5.08 3.86
C HIS A 38 -16.59 5.71 4.13
N GLY A 39 -16.48 7.05 4.11
CA GLY A 39 -15.25 7.75 4.47
C GLY A 39 -14.85 7.54 5.93
N LYS A 40 -15.83 7.50 6.84
CA LYS A 40 -15.58 7.18 8.26
C LYS A 40 -15.14 5.72 8.46
N LEU A 41 -15.74 4.78 7.73
CA LEU A 41 -15.34 3.37 7.75
C LEU A 41 -13.93 3.18 7.16
N ALA A 42 -13.65 3.79 6.02
CA ALA A 42 -12.34 3.75 5.36
C ALA A 42 -11.23 4.37 6.23
N GLN A 43 -11.52 5.45 6.95
CA GLN A 43 -10.56 6.05 7.88
C GLN A 43 -10.21 5.11 9.05
N GLN A 44 -11.21 4.37 9.56
CA GLN A 44 -11.00 3.41 10.64
C GLN A 44 -10.21 2.19 10.15
N GLU A 45 -10.55 1.65 8.98
CA GLU A 45 -9.82 0.55 8.34
C GLU A 45 -8.37 0.95 8.01
N TRP A 46 -8.16 2.19 7.56
CA TRP A 46 -6.82 2.73 7.30
C TRP A 46 -5.98 2.86 8.56
N ALA A 47 -6.57 3.33 9.66
CA ALA A 47 -5.88 3.42 10.94
C ALA A 47 -5.50 2.02 11.47
N GLN A 48 -6.36 1.03 11.26
CA GLN A 48 -6.14 -0.35 11.68
C GLN A 48 -5.05 -1.04 10.86
N GLU A 49 -5.06 -0.88 9.53
CA GLU A 49 -3.99 -1.42 8.68
C GLU A 49 -2.65 -0.72 8.97
N LYS A 50 -2.66 0.60 9.23
CA LYS A 50 -1.45 1.32 9.65
C LYS A 50 -0.88 0.77 10.97
N ALA A 51 -1.74 0.49 11.95
CA ALA A 51 -1.31 -0.11 13.22
C ALA A 51 -0.73 -1.51 13.00
N ARG A 52 -1.36 -2.33 12.16
CA ARG A 52 -0.87 -3.67 11.79
C ARG A 52 0.49 -3.61 11.07
N LEU A 53 0.66 -2.69 10.12
CA LEU A 53 1.93 -2.46 9.44
C LEU A 53 3.02 -1.99 10.39
N LEU A 54 2.71 -1.10 11.34
CA LEU A 54 3.65 -0.69 12.38
C LEU A 54 4.04 -1.86 13.27
N GLN A 55 3.09 -2.70 13.69
CA GLN A 55 3.37 -3.89 14.50
C GLN A 55 4.25 -4.89 13.74
N LEU A 56 3.97 -5.14 12.46
CA LEU A 56 4.80 -5.98 11.60
C LEU A 56 6.21 -5.40 11.43
N LEU A 57 6.32 -4.08 11.27
CA LEU A 57 7.60 -3.38 11.17
C LEU A 57 8.40 -3.53 12.48
N LEU A 58 7.79 -3.26 13.62
CA LEU A 58 8.39 -3.42 14.95
C LEU A 58 8.84 -4.87 15.21
N ALA A 59 7.97 -5.85 14.93
CA ALA A 59 8.28 -7.26 15.06
C ALA A 59 9.43 -7.68 14.12
N SER A 60 9.42 -7.18 12.88
CA SER A 60 10.51 -7.45 11.92
C SER A 60 11.83 -6.83 12.35
N LEU A 61 11.81 -5.62 12.92
CA LEU A 61 13.00 -4.92 13.40
C LEU A 61 13.59 -5.63 14.63
N LEU A 62 12.73 -6.05 15.56
CA LEU A 62 13.14 -6.82 16.73
C LEU A 62 13.69 -8.19 16.32
N GLY A 63 13.02 -8.88 15.39
CA GLY A 63 13.51 -10.14 14.83
C GLY A 63 14.86 -10.00 14.13
N PHE A 64 15.04 -8.92 13.37
CA PHE A 64 16.31 -8.59 12.71
C PHE A 64 17.43 -8.28 13.72
N ALA A 65 17.15 -7.50 14.77
CA ALA A 65 18.11 -7.21 15.83
C ALA A 65 18.53 -8.47 16.58
N CYS A 66 17.56 -9.33 16.94
CA CYS A 66 17.83 -10.62 17.57
C CYS A 66 18.70 -11.52 16.67
N LEU A 67 18.35 -11.63 15.38
CA LEU A 67 19.13 -12.36 14.39
C LEU A 67 20.58 -11.84 14.30
N LEU A 68 20.78 -10.53 14.26
CA LEU A 68 22.13 -9.92 14.24
C LEU A 68 22.92 -10.28 15.49
N ILE A 69 22.31 -10.19 16.68
CA ILE A 69 22.97 -10.54 17.94
C ILE A 69 23.36 -12.02 17.96
N THR A 70 22.44 -12.92 17.58
CA THR A 70 22.74 -14.35 17.45
C THR A 70 23.86 -14.62 16.46
N LEU A 71 23.88 -13.91 15.32
CA LEU A 71 24.92 -14.06 14.32
C LEU A 71 26.29 -13.61 14.85
N LEU A 72 26.35 -12.45 15.53
CA LEU A 72 27.56 -11.95 16.17
C LEU A 72 28.09 -12.89 17.26
N LEU A 73 27.20 -13.41 18.11
CA LEU A 73 27.55 -14.42 19.12
C LEU A 73 28.06 -15.71 18.47
N GLY A 74 27.43 -16.15 17.38
CA GLY A 74 27.87 -17.30 16.60
C GLY A 74 29.26 -17.10 15.98
N CYS A 75 29.52 -15.92 15.41
CA CYS A 75 30.86 -15.53 14.93
C CYS A 75 31.89 -15.59 16.04
N ALA A 76 31.59 -14.96 17.18
CA ALA A 76 32.47 -14.96 18.34
C ALA A 76 32.76 -16.40 18.82
N LEU A 77 31.74 -17.26 18.87
CA LEU A 77 31.87 -18.66 19.25
C LEU A 77 32.76 -19.46 18.27
N VAL A 78 32.56 -19.28 16.96
CA VAL A 78 33.41 -19.93 15.94
C VAL A 78 34.86 -19.47 16.07
N VAL A 79 35.08 -18.18 16.30
CA VAL A 79 36.43 -17.63 16.51
C VAL A 79 37.05 -18.18 17.78
N THR A 80 36.36 -18.17 18.93
CA THR A 80 36.92 -18.66 20.20
C THR A 80 37.25 -20.16 20.16
N LEU A 81 36.40 -20.98 19.53
CA LEU A 81 36.66 -22.41 19.37
C LEU A 81 37.82 -22.69 18.41
N SER A 82 37.91 -21.96 17.31
CA SER A 82 39.00 -22.14 16.34
C SER A 82 40.32 -21.52 16.81
N TRP A 83 40.30 -20.59 17.77
CA TRP A 83 41.45 -19.81 18.21
C TRP A 83 42.58 -20.64 18.81
N GLN A 84 42.37 -21.87 19.29
CA GLN A 84 43.49 -22.71 19.75
C GLN A 84 43.94 -23.75 18.72
N THR A 85 43.25 -23.84 17.58
CA THR A 85 43.57 -24.81 16.51
C THR A 85 44.41 -24.18 15.41
N SER A 86 45.01 -24.99 14.51
CA SER A 86 45.66 -24.51 13.28
C SER A 86 44.65 -24.03 12.21
N TYR A 87 43.36 -24.27 12.41
CA TYR A 87 42.30 -23.98 11.42
C TYR A 87 41.75 -22.55 11.48
N ARG A 88 42.36 -21.65 12.25
CA ARG A 88 41.91 -20.25 12.44
C ARG A 88 41.63 -19.52 11.12
N ILE A 89 42.56 -19.64 10.15
CA ILE A 89 42.43 -18.97 8.85
C ILE A 89 41.23 -19.53 8.06
N HIS A 90 41.04 -20.85 8.08
CA HIS A 90 39.91 -21.49 7.40
C HIS A 90 38.58 -21.10 8.03
N ALA A 91 38.51 -20.99 9.37
CA ALA A 91 37.33 -20.54 10.09
C ALA A 91 36.98 -19.07 9.74
N LEU A 92 37.97 -18.18 9.70
CA LEU A 92 37.79 -16.78 9.29
C LEU A 92 37.32 -16.67 7.83
N LEU A 93 37.92 -17.47 6.93
CA LEU A 93 37.53 -17.47 5.52
C LEU A 93 36.10 -17.97 5.33
N GLY A 94 35.71 -19.04 6.04
CA GLY A 94 34.33 -19.54 6.04
C GLY A 94 33.35 -18.49 6.56
N LEU A 95 33.71 -17.78 7.62
CA LEU A 95 32.89 -16.70 8.18
C LEU A 95 32.71 -15.55 7.18
N LEU A 96 33.80 -15.14 6.51
CA LEU A 96 33.81 -14.07 5.52
C LEU A 96 32.95 -14.43 4.31
N LEU A 97 33.10 -15.64 3.77
CA LEU A 97 32.32 -16.11 2.63
C LEU A 97 30.84 -16.27 3.00
N GLY A 98 30.55 -16.85 4.16
CA GLY A 98 29.18 -17.01 4.65
C GLY A 98 28.46 -15.68 4.84
N HIS A 99 29.10 -14.71 5.50
CA HIS A 99 28.53 -13.38 5.69
C HIS A 99 28.45 -12.60 4.38
N GLY A 100 29.49 -12.67 3.54
CA GLY A 100 29.48 -12.05 2.22
C GLY A 100 28.31 -12.52 1.36
N LEU A 101 28.05 -13.83 1.36
CA LEU A 101 26.91 -14.41 0.63
C LEU A 101 25.57 -13.99 1.24
N ALA A 102 25.45 -13.97 2.57
CA ALA A 102 24.25 -13.50 3.25
C ALA A 102 23.94 -12.03 2.92
N VAL A 103 24.96 -11.16 2.92
CA VAL A 103 24.85 -9.75 2.55
C VAL A 103 24.47 -9.60 1.07
N ALA A 104 25.09 -10.37 0.18
CA ALA A 104 24.76 -10.33 -1.25
C ALA A 104 23.30 -10.75 -1.51
N LEU A 105 22.82 -11.80 -0.84
CA LEU A 105 21.43 -12.26 -0.93
C LEU A 105 20.45 -11.24 -0.36
N ALA A 106 20.77 -10.65 0.80
CA ALA A 106 19.96 -9.59 1.40
C ALA A 106 19.88 -8.36 0.49
N TRP A 107 21.00 -7.93 -0.07
CA TRP A 107 21.06 -6.82 -1.02
C TRP A 107 20.23 -7.10 -2.28
N TRP A 108 20.33 -8.30 -2.84
CA TRP A 108 19.52 -8.71 -3.98
C TRP A 108 18.01 -8.70 -3.67
N ARG A 109 17.62 -9.21 -2.50
CA ARG A 109 16.23 -9.18 -2.02
C ARG A 109 15.72 -7.75 -1.86
N VAL A 110 16.50 -6.87 -1.23
CA VAL A 110 16.15 -5.45 -1.04
C VAL A 110 15.97 -4.76 -2.38
N ARG A 111 16.88 -4.96 -3.34
CA ARG A 111 16.73 -4.39 -4.70
C ARG A 111 15.45 -4.87 -5.39
N LYS A 112 15.12 -6.16 -5.25
CA LYS A 112 13.89 -6.73 -5.83
C LYS A 112 12.62 -6.17 -5.16
N LEU A 113 12.65 -5.94 -3.85
CA LEU A 113 11.56 -5.33 -3.09
C LEU A 113 11.37 -3.85 -3.45
N LEU A 114 12.45 -3.08 -3.51
CA LEU A 114 12.42 -1.66 -3.91
C LEU A 114 11.88 -1.47 -5.33
N ALA A 115 12.27 -2.35 -6.26
CA ALA A 115 11.75 -2.34 -7.63
C ALA A 115 10.23 -2.61 -7.70
N ARG A 116 9.65 -3.29 -6.72
CA ARG A 116 8.20 -3.54 -6.62
C ARG A 116 7.46 -2.44 -5.87
N GLY A 117 8.10 -1.84 -4.85
CA GLY A 117 7.50 -0.80 -4.01
C GLY A 117 7.25 0.53 -4.71
N SER A 118 8.06 0.90 -5.71
CA SER A 118 7.80 2.09 -6.52
C SER A 118 6.52 1.99 -7.34
N MET A 119 6.11 0.77 -7.70
CA MET A 119 4.86 0.49 -8.43
C MET A 119 3.64 0.37 -7.50
N SER A 120 3.81 -0.14 -6.27
CA SER A 120 2.68 -0.45 -5.38
C SER A 120 1.97 0.77 -4.82
N PHE A 121 2.65 1.92 -4.69
CA PHE A 121 2.05 3.17 -4.20
C PHE A 121 1.79 4.20 -5.29
N ALA A 122 2.27 3.98 -6.51
CA ALA A 122 2.06 4.91 -7.62
C ALA A 122 0.58 4.95 -8.05
N ALA A 123 -0.07 3.78 -8.14
CA ALA A 123 -1.49 3.69 -8.45
C ALA A 123 -2.37 4.37 -7.38
N SER A 124 -2.14 4.06 -6.09
CA SER A 124 -2.90 4.68 -4.99
C SER A 124 -2.65 6.19 -4.85
N ARG A 125 -1.44 6.69 -5.15
CA ARG A 125 -1.17 8.14 -5.16
C ARG A 125 -1.82 8.85 -6.33
N ASN A 126 -1.87 8.21 -7.51
CA ASN A 126 -2.55 8.76 -8.67
C ASN A 126 -4.07 8.81 -8.46
N GLU A 127 -4.68 7.77 -7.90
CA GLU A 127 -6.11 7.81 -7.56
C GLU A 127 -6.40 8.86 -6.49
N LEU A 128 -5.58 8.96 -5.43
CA LEU A 128 -5.77 9.98 -4.40
C LEU A 128 -5.60 11.40 -4.94
N ALA A 129 -4.67 11.61 -5.88
CA ALA A 129 -4.50 12.90 -6.56
C ALA A 129 -5.69 13.24 -7.48
N ALA A 130 -6.24 12.24 -8.18
CA ALA A 130 -7.42 12.39 -9.01
C ALA A 130 -8.67 12.74 -8.16
N ASP A 131 -8.84 12.08 -7.01
CA ASP A 131 -9.94 12.35 -6.08
C ASP A 131 -9.85 13.75 -5.46
N ILE A 132 -8.64 14.19 -5.07
CA ILE A 132 -8.40 15.56 -4.58
C ILE A 132 -8.67 16.60 -5.67
N ALA A 133 -8.29 16.33 -6.92
CA ALA A 133 -8.57 17.22 -8.04
C ALA A 133 -10.08 17.32 -8.32
N LEU A 134 -10.80 16.20 -8.25
CA LEU A 134 -12.25 16.15 -8.39
C LEU A 134 -12.96 16.94 -7.29
N LEU A 135 -12.52 16.79 -6.03
CA LEU A 135 -13.04 17.56 -4.90
C LEU A 135 -12.77 19.06 -5.05
N LYS A 136 -11.57 19.45 -5.47
CA LYS A 136 -11.23 20.86 -5.74
C LYS A 136 -12.03 21.46 -6.90
N SER A 137 -12.40 20.65 -7.89
CA SER A 137 -13.18 21.11 -9.05
C SER A 137 -14.66 21.32 -8.76
N LYS A 138 -15.17 20.80 -7.64
CA LYS A 138 -16.58 20.89 -7.23
C LYS A 138 -16.83 21.90 -6.09
N LEU A 139 -15.77 22.54 -5.59
CA LEU A 139 -15.81 23.68 -4.69
C LEU A 139 -15.67 24.98 -5.51
#